data_AF-A0A9E2F059-F1
#
_entry.id   AF-A0A9E2F059-F1
#
_cell.length_a   1.000
_cell.length_b   1.000
_cell.length_c   1.000
_cell.angle_alpha   90.00
_cell.angle_beta   90.00
_cell.angle_gamma   90.00
#
_symmetry.space_group_name_H-M   'P 1'
#
loop_
_entity.id
_entity.type
_entity.pdbx_description
1 polymer ?
#
loop_
_entity_poly.entity_id
_entity_poly.type
_entity_poly.pdbx_seq_one_letter_code
_entity_poly.pdbx_strand_id
1 'polypeptide(L)' 'MRLLVYNIRYGVGDGASSAVPLPGARYLFAEAAELDRIAAFIAEQNADIVGLIEVDVGSMRSGRVNQAEFI' A
#
# COMPACT_ATOMS: atom_id res chain seq x y z
N MET A 1 16.08 9.26 -15.78
CA MET A 1 16.01 8.86 -14.36
C MET A 1 14.68 9.34 -13.79
N ARG A 2 13.86 8.43 -13.30
CA ARG A 2 12.54 8.69 -12.71
C ARG A 2 12.52 8.21 -11.27
N LEU A 3 12.10 9.11 -10.40
CA LEU A 3 11.84 8.85 -8.99
C LEU A 3 10.33 8.76 -8.78
N LEU A 4 9.87 7.68 -8.15
CA LEU A 4 8.53 7.56 -7.59
C LEU A 4 8.63 7.69 -6.08
N VAL A 5 7.87 8.61 -5.49
CA VAL A 5 7.67 8.66 -4.03
C VAL A 5 6.21 8.41 -3.75
N TYR A 6 5.90 7.34 -3.01
CA TYR A 6 4.52 6.91 -2.81
C TYR A 6 4.25 6.52 -1.36
N ASN A 7 3.23 7.13 -0.77
CA ASN A 7 2.74 6.74 0.54
C ASN A 7 1.73 5.61 0.38
N ILE A 8 2.12 4.42 0.82
CA ILE A 8 1.32 3.19 0.69
C ILE A 8 0.34 3.00 1.86
N ARG A 9 0.38 3.90 2.85
CA ARG A 9 -0.53 3.92 4.01
C ARG A 9 -0.59 2.58 4.74
N TYR A 10 0.55 1.97 5.03
CA TYR A 10 0.67 0.63 5.63
C TYR A 10 0.07 -0.49 4.78
N GLY A 11 0.15 -0.35 3.45
CA GLY A 11 -0.36 -1.35 2.50
C GLY A 11 -1.88 -1.31 2.34
N VAL A 12 -2.55 -0.24 2.79
CA VAL A 12 -4.01 -0.08 2.67
C VAL A 12 -4.45 0.80 1.50
N GLY A 13 -3.53 1.49 0.82
CA GLY A 13 -3.86 2.28 -0.36
C GLY A 13 -5.01 3.27 -0.13
N ASP A 14 -6.00 3.27 -1.04
CA ASP A 14 -7.21 4.08 -0.84
C ASP A 14 -8.14 3.46 0.22
N GLY A 15 -7.97 2.19 0.58
CA GLY A 15 -8.67 1.49 1.65
C GLY A 15 -9.95 0.79 1.17
N ALA A 16 -10.91 0.59 2.07
CA ALA A 16 -12.13 -0.17 1.79
C ALA A 16 -12.85 0.28 0.49
N SER A 17 -13.41 -0.70 -0.22
CA SER A 17 -14.23 -0.55 -1.44
C SER A 17 -15.56 0.19 -1.20
N SER A 18 -15.92 0.47 0.05
CA SER A 18 -17.10 1.23 0.45
C SER A 18 -16.73 2.53 1.16
N ALA A 19 -17.40 3.62 0.81
CA ALA A 19 -17.26 4.91 1.46
C ALA A 19 -17.83 4.85 2.89
N VAL A 20 -17.00 4.47 3.85
CA VAL A 20 -17.35 4.60 5.27
C VAL A 20 -17.13 6.05 5.66
N PRO A 21 -18.18 6.81 6.07
CA PRO A 21 -18.08 8.24 6.40
C PRO A 21 -17.49 8.45 7.81
N LEU A 22 -16.46 7.68 8.16
CA LEU A 22 -15.78 7.74 9.44
C LEU A 22 -14.27 7.95 9.19
N PRO A 23 -13.67 9.03 9.71
CA PRO A 23 -12.23 9.27 9.60
C PRO A 23 -11.44 8.05 10.10
N GLY A 24 -10.49 7.60 9.30
CA GLY A 24 -9.61 6.48 9.66
C GLY A 24 -10.20 5.07 9.46
N ALA A 25 -11.52 4.92 9.24
CA ALA A 25 -12.13 3.59 9.04
C ALA A 25 -11.52 2.81 7.87
N ARG A 26 -11.06 3.52 6.83
CA ARG A 26 -10.43 2.92 5.66
C ARG A 26 -9.13 2.16 5.97
N TYR A 27 -8.42 2.52 7.05
CA TYR A 27 -7.25 1.76 7.53
C TYR A 27 -7.64 0.43 8.20
N LEU A 28 -8.86 0.33 8.72
CA LEU A 28 -9.33 -0.87 9.42
C LEU A 28 -9.89 -1.91 8.45
N PHE A 29 -10.55 -1.44 7.39
CA PHE A 29 -11.33 -2.25 6.44
C PHE A 29 -10.66 -2.43 5.08
N ALA A 30 -9.36 -2.19 4.99
CA ALA A 30 -8.61 -2.42 3.76
C ALA A 30 -8.67 -3.90 3.34
N GLU A 31 -8.82 -4.14 2.04
CA GLU A 31 -8.83 -5.50 1.50
C GLU A 31 -7.42 -6.09 1.49
N ALA A 32 -7.31 -7.40 1.70
CA ALA A 32 -6.03 -8.11 1.66
C ALA A 32 -5.30 -7.95 0.30
N ALA A 33 -6.05 -7.77 -0.79
CA ALA A 33 -5.53 -7.60 -2.14
C ALA A 33 -4.96 -6.20 -2.43
N GLU A 34 -5.05 -5.26 -1.49
CA GLU A 34 -4.65 -3.87 -1.76
C GLU A 34 -3.13 -3.72 -1.91
N LEU A 35 -2.35 -4.51 -1.15
CA LEU A 35 -0.90 -4.54 -1.31
C LEU A 35 -0.48 -5.02 -2.71
N ASP A 36 -1.18 -6.01 -3.27
CA ASP A 36 -0.96 -6.47 -4.65
C ASP A 36 -1.24 -5.37 -5.67
N ARG A 37 -2.33 -4.62 -5.48
CA ARG A 37 -2.70 -3.49 -6.38
C ARG A 37 -1.66 -2.37 -6.32
N ILE A 38 -1.17 -2.06 -5.12
CA ILE A 38 -0.10 -1.07 -4.92
C ILE A 38 1.18 -1.52 -5.65
N ALA A 39 1.58 -2.79 -5.49
CA ALA A 39 2.76 -3.34 -6.16
C ALA A 39 2.62 -3.26 -7.69
N ALA A 40 1.46 -3.65 -8.23
CA ALA A 40 1.18 -3.57 -9.66
C ALA A 40 1.27 -2.12 -10.18
N PHE A 41 0.65 -1.17 -9.48
CA PHE A 41 0.72 0.25 -9.85
C PHE A 41 2.16 0.78 -9.89
N ILE A 42 2.97 0.44 -8.87
CA ILE A 42 4.38 0.85 -8.80
C ILE A 42 5.18 0.25 -9.96
N ALA A 43 4.97 -1.04 -10.26
CA ALA A 43 5.62 -1.72 -11.36
C ALA A 43 5.27 -1.10 -12.73
N GLU A 44 3.99 -0.78 -12.96
CA GLU A 44 3.50 -0.11 -14.16
C GLU A 44 4.13 1.26 -14.39
N GLN A 45 4.60 1.92 -13.32
CA GLN A 45 5.32 3.16 -13.50
C GLN A 45 6.56 2.89 -14.33
N ASN A 46 7.43 1.91 -14.02
CA ASN A 46 8.80 1.77 -14.55
C ASN A 46 9.78 2.82 -13.97
N ALA A 47 9.68 3.14 -12.68
CA ALA A 47 10.58 4.07 -12.03
C ALA A 47 11.98 3.47 -11.83
N ASP A 48 13.02 4.30 -11.87
CA ASP A 48 14.41 3.86 -11.61
C ASP A 48 14.68 3.78 -10.10
N ILE A 49 14.00 4.62 -9.31
CA ILE A 49 14.07 4.65 -7.85
C ILE A 49 12.65 4.77 -7.32
N VAL A 50 12.31 3.93 -6.35
CA VAL A 50 11.03 3.98 -5.62
C VAL A 50 11.31 4.27 -4.15
N GLY A 51 10.71 5.34 -3.62
CA GLY A 51 10.70 5.67 -2.20
C GLY A 51 9.30 5.44 -1.63
N LEU A 52 9.19 4.58 -0.63
CA LEU A 52 7.92 4.25 0.02
C LEU A 52 7.79 4.98 1.36
N ILE A 53 6.58 5.48 1.66
CA ILE A 53 6.23 6.12 2.94
C ILE A 53 5.12 5.31 3.62
N GLU A 54 5.13 5.27 4.96
CA GLU A 54 4.22 4.44 5.77
C GLU A 54 4.31 2.95 5.40
N VAL A 55 5.53 2.43 5.29
CA VAL A 55 5.78 0.99 5.14
C VAL A 55 5.60 0.30 6.49
N ASP A 56 4.88 -0.82 6.51
CA ASP A 56 4.82 -1.70 7.68
C ASP A 56 5.57 -3.03 7.47
N VAL A 57 5.99 -3.61 8.59
CA VAL A 57 6.55 -4.96 8.66
C VAL A 57 5.69 -5.77 9.63
N GLY A 58 4.93 -6.73 9.11
CA GLY A 58 4.25 -7.69 9.98
C GLY A 58 2.79 -7.40 10.31
N SER A 59 2.10 -6.44 9.68
CA SER A 59 0.66 -6.29 9.89
C SER A 59 -0.08 -7.58 9.57
N MET A 60 -1.09 -7.90 10.38
CA MET A 60 -2.04 -8.97 10.08
C MET A 60 -2.74 -8.77 8.72
N ARG A 61 -2.88 -7.51 8.27
CA ARG A 61 -3.58 -7.14 7.03
C ARG A 61 -2.76 -7.45 5.78
N SER A 62 -1.44 -7.34 5.87
CA SER A 62 -0.49 -7.71 4.81
C SER A 62 -0.01 -9.15 4.94
N GLY A 63 -0.72 -10.03 5.65
CA GLY A 63 -0.29 -11.43 5.84
C GLY A 63 1.03 -11.56 6.62
N ARG A 64 1.38 -10.55 7.41
CA ARG A 64 2.63 -10.42 8.18
C ARG A 64 3.90 -10.37 7.32
N VAL A 65 3.78 -9.99 6.05
CA VAL A 65 4.94 -9.79 5.17
C VAL A 65 5.58 -8.42 5.37
N ASN A 66 6.85 -8.30 5.01
CA ASN A 66 7.53 -7.01 4.87
C ASN A 66 7.08 -6.36 3.55
N GLN A 67 6.41 -5.21 3.61
CA GLN A 67 5.83 -4.56 2.44
C GLN A 67 6.90 -4.03 1.46
N ALA A 68 8.07 -3.62 1.96
CA ALA A 68 9.16 -3.14 1.12
C ALA A 68 9.93 -4.27 0.42
N GLU A 69 9.85 -5.51 0.93
CA GLU A 69 10.39 -6.69 0.23
C GLU A 69 9.39 -7.29 -0.74
N PHE A 70 8.09 -7.07 -0.48
CA PHE A 70 7.01 -7.58 -1.31
C PHE A 70 6.82 -6.79 -2.61
N ILE A 71 6.87 -5.45 -2.52
CA ILE A 71 6.75 -4.50 -3.65
C ILE A 71 8.06 -4.47 -4.44
#